data_AF-A0A7D5E767-F1
#
_entry.id   AF-A0A7D5E767-F1
#
_cell.length_a   1.000
_cell.length_b   1.000
_cell.length_c   1.000
_cell.angle_alpha   90.00
_cell.angle_beta   90.00
_cell.angle_gamma   90.00
#
_symmetry.space_group_name_H-M   'P 1'
#
loop_
_entity.id
_entity.type
_entity.pdbx_description
1 polymer ?
#
loop_
_entity_poly.entity_id
_entity_poly.type
_entity_poly.pdbx_seq_one_letter_code
_entity_poly.pdbx_strand_id
1 'polypeptide(L)' 'MTIRNRSEYPLASAIARIKLLSDGDSISEREVSLGALSPGEDTSVSVTFNEQPETVTGRQIGFEGTWAKKD' A
#
# COMPACT_ATOMS: atom_id res chain seq x y z
N MET A 1 0.97 3.32 -8.42
CA MET A 1 -0.30 2.58 -8.19
C MET A 1 -1.37 3.58 -7.76
N THR A 2 -2.65 3.24 -7.89
CA THR A 2 -3.77 4.09 -7.45
C THR A 2 -4.54 3.40 -6.34
N ILE A 3 -4.83 4.14 -5.27
CA ILE A 3 -5.61 3.70 -4.12
C ILE A 3 -6.89 4.53 -4.11
N ARG A 4 -8.05 3.86 -4.06
CA ARG A 4 -9.36 4.50 -3.97
C ARG A 4 -9.99 4.22 -2.61
N ASN A 5 -10.49 5.25 -1.93
CA ASN A 5 -11.35 5.03 -0.78
C ASN A 5 -12.72 4.52 -1.24
N ARG A 6 -12.98 3.21 -1.07
CA ARG A 6 -14.28 2.56 -1.38
C ARG A 6 -15.22 2.52 -0.17
N SER A 7 -14.84 3.10 0.97
CA SER A 7 -15.73 3.28 2.11
C SER A 7 -16.81 4.31 1.77
N GLU A 8 -17.96 4.20 2.42
CA GLU A 8 -19.01 5.22 2.41
C GLU A 8 -18.63 6.46 3.25
N TYR A 9 -17.55 6.37 4.03
CA TYR A 9 -17.11 7.40 4.97
C TYR A 9 -15.70 7.92 4.65
N PRO A 10 -15.41 9.20 4.97
CA PRO A 10 -14.07 9.75 4.85
C PRO A 10 -13.12 9.05 5.82
N LEU A 11 -11.91 8.74 5.34
CA LEU A 11 -10.81 8.27 6.17
C LEU A 11 -10.05 9.50 6.66
N ALA A 12 -9.94 9.69 7.98
CA ALA A 12 -9.21 10.83 8.53
C ALA A 12 -7.69 10.69 8.39
N SER A 13 -7.20 9.45 8.34
CA SER A 13 -5.82 9.11 8.04
C SER A 13 -5.78 7.72 7.43
N ALA A 14 -5.11 7.56 6.30
CA ALA A 14 -4.87 6.29 5.64
C ALA A 14 -3.36 6.08 5.46
N ILE A 15 -2.91 4.85 5.70
CA ILE A 15 -1.54 4.41 5.49
C ILE A 15 -1.58 3.21 4.55
N ALA A 16 -0.80 3.26 3.48
CA ALA A 16 -0.58 2.12 2.59
C ALA A 16 0.70 1.39 2.99
N ARG A 17 0.59 0.11 3.34
CA ARG A 17 1.73 -0.80 3.50
C ARG A 17 1.95 -1.57 2.20
N ILE A 18 3.13 -1.44 1.63
CA ILE A 18 3.50 -2.05 0.35
C ILE A 18 4.71 -2.94 0.59
N LYS A 19 4.49 -4.25 0.46
CA LYS A 19 5.52 -5.28 0.58
C LYS A 19 5.99 -5.72 -0.80
N LEU A 20 7.30 -5.81 -0.97
CA LEU A 20 7.93 -6.48 -2.09
C LEU A 20 8.26 -7.91 -1.65
N LEU A 21 7.73 -8.89 -2.37
CA LEU A 21 7.96 -10.30 -2.09
C LEU A 21 8.89 -10.93 -3.15
N SER A 22 9.74 -11.85 -2.73
CA SER A 22 10.46 -12.80 -3.60
C SER A 22 10.22 -14.21 -3.06
N ASP A 23 9.78 -15.12 -3.94
CA ASP A 23 9.46 -16.52 -3.59
C ASP A 23 8.48 -16.68 -2.41
N GLY A 24 7.61 -15.69 -2.21
CA GLY A 24 6.63 -15.66 -1.13
C GLY A 24 7.12 -14.99 0.17
N ASP A 25 8.43 -14.74 0.29
CA ASP A 25 9.03 -14.05 1.42
C ASP A 25 9.08 -12.54 1.18
N SER A 26 8.79 -11.76 2.23
CA SER A 26 8.89 -10.31 2.17
C SER A 26 10.34 -9.87 2.25
N ILE A 27 10.88 -9.38 1.14
CA ILE A 27 12.25 -8.87 1.05
C ILE A 27 12.33 -7.38 1.38
N SER A 28 11.23 -6.63 1.16
CA SER A 28 11.18 -5.20 1.44
C SER A 28 9.77 -4.76 1.84
N GLU A 29 9.67 -3.75 2.70
CA GLU A 29 8.40 -3.14 3.08
C GLU A 29 8.52 -1.61 3.13
N ARG A 30 7.48 -0.92 2.64
CA ARG A 30 7.37 0.53 2.71
C ARG A 30 5.98 0.94 3.18
N GLU A 31 5.94 1.88 4.09
CA GLU A 31 4.71 2.57 4.48
C GLU A 31 4.64 3.92 3.78
N VAL A 32 3.45 4.26 3.26
CA VAL A 32 3.17 5.58 2.69
C VAL A 32 1.95 6.16 3.38
N SER A 33 2.14 7.31 4.01
CA SER A 33 1.02 8.09 4.56
C SER A 33 0.27 8.78 3.42
N LEU A 34 -1.03 8.51 3.32
CA LEU A 34 -1.91 9.09 2.30
C LEU A 34 -2.68 10.30 2.83
N GLY A 35 -2.64 10.54 4.15
CA GLY A 35 -3.45 11.57 4.78
C GLY A 35 -4.95 11.21 4.77
N ALA A 36 -5.80 12.23 4.72
CA ALA A 36 -7.25 12.04 4.67
C ALA A 36 -7.71 11.69 3.25
N LEU A 37 -8.69 10.79 3.13
CA LEU A 37 -9.27 10.37 1.85
C LEU A 37 -10.79 10.42 1.90
N SER A 38 -11.41 11.21 1.03
CA SER A 38 -12.86 11.32 0.90
C SER A 38 -13.45 10.06 0.22
N PRO A 39 -14.74 9.74 0.43
CA PRO A 39 -15.39 8.64 -0.29
C PRO A 39 -15.24 8.79 -1.81
N GLY A 40 -14.79 7.73 -2.48
CA GLY A 40 -14.58 7.70 -3.93
C GLY A 40 -13.31 8.41 -4.41
N GLU A 41 -12.55 9.07 -3.53
CA GLU A 41 -11.32 9.77 -3.89
C GLU A 41 -10.22 8.79 -4.33
N ASP A 42 -9.55 9.13 -5.44
CA ASP A 42 -8.38 8.43 -5.96
C ASP A 42 -7.10 9.14 -5.52
N THR A 43 -6.17 8.39 -4.96
CA THR A 43 -4.82 8.87 -4.63
C THR A 43 -3.78 8.01 -5.31
N SER A 44 -2.83 8.66 -5.98
CA SER A 44 -1.71 7.98 -6.63
C SER A 44 -0.52 7.89 -5.68
N VAL A 45 0.03 6.69 -5.58
CA VAL A 45 1.21 6.39 -4.76
C VAL A 45 2.31 5.83 -5.63
N SER A 46 3.50 6.41 -5.49
CA SER A 46 4.73 5.94 -6.12
C SER A 46 5.69 5.48 -5.03
N VAL A 47 6.11 4.22 -5.10
CA VAL A 47 7.12 3.64 -4.21
C VAL A 47 8.22 3.06 -5.08
N THR A 48 9.45 3.42 -4.76
CA THR A 48 10.64 2.88 -5.42
C THR A 48 11.34 1.94 -4.46
N PHE A 49 11.62 0.72 -4.91
CA PHE A 49 12.45 -0.25 -4.22
C PHE A 49 13.82 -0.27 -4.87
N ASN A 50 14.87 0.03 -4.11
CA ASN A 50 16.25 0.11 -4.60
C ASN A 50 17.03 -1.19 -4.33
N GLU A 51 16.38 -2.34 -4.41
CA GLU A 51 17.04 -3.63 -4.13
C GLU A 51 17.78 -4.13 -5.39
N GLN A 52 18.98 -4.67 -5.18
CA GLN A 52 19.84 -5.18 -6.25
C GLN A 52 19.14 -6.33 -7.00
N PRO A 53 19.47 -6.54 -8.30
CA PRO A 53 18.81 -7.53 -9.14
C PRO A 53 19.30 -8.95 -8.80
N GLU A 54 19.01 -9.44 -7.60
CA GLU A 54 18.84 -10.88 -7.43
C GLU A 54 17.50 -11.24 -8.08
N THR A 55 17.50 -12.29 -8.88
CA THR A 55 16.48 -12.54 -9.91
C THR A 55 15.11 -12.74 -9.26
N VAL A 56 14.23 -11.73 -9.29
CA VAL A 56 12.86 -11.85 -8.79
C VAL A 56 12.06 -12.75 -9.73
N THR A 57 12.02 -14.05 -9.44
CA THR A 57 11.37 -15.08 -10.28
C THR A 57 9.86 -15.22 -10.09
N GLY A 58 9.25 -14.43 -9.21
CA GLY A 58 7.80 -14.43 -9.01
C GLY A 58 7.34 -13.17 -8.31
N ARG A 59 6.84 -12.18 -9.07
CA ARG A 59 6.24 -10.98 -8.49
C ARG A 59 4.84 -11.29 -7.98
N GLN A 60 4.69 -11.48 -6.67
CA GLN A 60 3.39 -11.45 -5.99
C GLN A 60 3.41 -10.26 -5.02
N ILE A 61 2.48 -9.31 -5.19
CA ILE A 61 2.34 -8.16 -4.28
C ILE A 61 1.20 -8.49 -3.33
N GLY A 62 1.52 -8.80 -2.07
CA GLY A 62 0.55 -9.01 -0.99
C GLY A 62 0.21 -7.71 -0.27
N PHE A 63 -1.07 -7.53 0.09
CA PHE A 63 -1.56 -6.34 0.78
C PHE A 63 -2.13 -6.72 2.15
N GLU A 64 -1.61 -6.13 3.22
CA GLU A 64 -2.18 -6.21 4.57
C GLU A 64 -2.41 -4.79 5.09
N GLY A 65 -3.68 -4.43 5.27
CA GLY A 65 -4.08 -3.12 5.82
C GLY A 65 -4.86 -3.29 7.12
N THR A 66 -4.54 -2.47 8.12
CA THR A 66 -5.33 -2.35 9.35
C THR A 66 -6.14 -1.06 9.26
N TRP A 67 -7.47 -1.15 9.36
CA TRP A 67 -8.37 0.00 9.21
C TRP A 67 -8.97 0.34 10.58
N ALA A 68 -8.70 1.54 11.09
CA ALA A 68 -9.34 2.04 12.31
C ALA A 68 -10.58 2.88 11.92
N LYS A 69 -11.74 2.49 12.46
CA LYS A 69 -12.99 3.27 12.36
C LYS A 69 -12.84 4.53 13.21
N LYS A 70 -13.28 5.70 12.71
CA LYS A 70 -13.32 6.92 13.52
C LYS A 70 -14.63 6.98 14.29
N ASP A 71 -14.55 7.13 15.61
CA ASP A 71 -15.66 7.54 16.47
C ASP A 71 -16.19 8.95 16.10
#